data_AF-A0AAP0QUX3-F1
#
_entry.id   AF-A0AAP0QUX3-F1
#
_cell.length_a   1.000
_cell.length_b   1.000
_cell.length_c   1.000
_cell.angle_alpha   90.00
_cell.angle_beta   90.00
_cell.angle_gamma   90.00
#
_symmetry.space_group_name_H-M   'P 1'
#
loop_
_entity.id
_entity.type
_entity.pdbx_description
1 polymer ?
#
loop_
_entity_poly.entity_id
_entity_poly.type
_entity_poly.pdbx_seq_one_letter_code
_entity_poly.pdbx_strand_id
1 'polypeptide(L)'
;MVEIIVTLVLEVVKCLAPPTESRLRYFRNYNANIESLKAEMEKLRDESTRIQRRVSEAKAKGEEIEEKVKKWVVRTDKIIDEAAKFIEDEETNNKRCLKGLCPDFKTRYQLSKKAETELKAIVELREEAGRFDRISYRTFPEEIWLKPHKGYESFESRLSTLKAIQNALSDLNVSIIGVYGMGGIGKTTLVKEVARKVKEDKLFDQVVFSEVSQNPNIKIIQGDIAEKLGLVSCEKVETRRANRLYERLKREKKILIVLDNIWKHVDLESIGIPFGDEHKGCKDY
;
A
#
# COMPACT_ATOMS: atom_id res chain seq x y z
N MET A 1 -43.80 59.19 17.14
CA MET A 1 -42.88 58.38 17.98
C MET A 1 -43.56 57.12 18.53
N VAL A 2 -44.84 57.17 18.90
CA VAL A 2 -45.60 56.01 19.40
C VAL A 2 -45.93 54.98 18.29
N GLU A 3 -46.21 55.42 17.05
CA GLU A 3 -46.47 54.49 15.93
C GLU A 3 -45.27 53.64 15.51
N ILE A 4 -44.03 54.15 15.64
CA ILE A 4 -42.82 53.40 15.25
C ILE A 4 -42.50 52.30 16.28
N ILE A 5 -42.78 52.56 17.56
CA ILE A 5 -42.58 51.60 18.65
C ILE A 5 -43.61 50.46 18.56
N VAL A 6 -44.85 50.77 18.16
CA VAL A 6 -45.91 49.76 17.98
C VAL A 6 -45.59 48.82 16.81
N THR A 7 -44.98 49.30 15.72
CA THR A 7 -44.58 48.44 14.59
C THR A 7 -43.42 47.51 14.94
N LEU A 8 -42.41 48.00 15.67
CA LEU A 8 -41.28 47.19 16.16
C LEU A 8 -41.74 46.14 17.17
N VAL A 9 -42.67 46.49 18.07
CA VAL A 9 -43.24 45.54 19.03
C VAL A 9 -44.13 44.50 18.34
N LEU A 10 -44.91 44.87 17.31
CA LEU A 10 -45.70 43.92 16.52
C LEU A 10 -44.85 42.94 15.68
N GLU A 11 -43.68 43.36 15.18
CA GLU A 11 -42.74 42.45 14.52
C GLU A 11 -42.03 41.52 15.51
N VAL A 12 -41.65 42.02 16.69
CA VAL A 12 -41.09 41.18 17.77
C VAL A 12 -42.12 40.19 18.32
N VAL A 13 -43.40 40.56 18.39
CA VAL A 13 -44.50 39.67 18.80
C VAL A 13 -44.82 38.61 17.72
N LYS A 14 -44.62 38.89 16.43
CA LYS A 14 -44.66 37.86 15.38
C LYS A 14 -43.51 36.84 15.48
N CYS A 15 -42.39 37.22 16.11
CA CYS A 15 -41.28 36.33 16.45
C CYS A 15 -41.49 35.56 17.77
N LEU A 16 -42.39 36.02 18.64
CA LEU A 16 -42.67 35.43 19.97
C LEU A 16 -44.03 34.71 20.06
N ALA A 17 -44.81 34.65 18.98
CA ALA A 17 -45.93 33.73 18.90
C ALA A 17 -45.41 32.32 19.22
N PRO A 18 -46.03 31.57 20.16
CA PRO A 18 -45.54 30.30 20.60
C PRO A 18 -45.31 29.45 19.35
N PRO A 19 -44.08 28.97 19.10
CA PRO A 19 -43.84 28.19 17.91
C PRO A 19 -44.82 27.02 17.99
N THR A 20 -45.55 26.76 16.91
CA THR A 20 -46.24 25.48 16.80
C THR A 20 -45.23 24.41 17.19
N GLU A 21 -45.63 23.45 18.03
CA GLU A 21 -44.74 22.46 18.67
C GLU A 21 -43.77 21.80 17.66
N SER A 22 -44.19 21.73 16.39
CA SER A 22 -43.40 21.36 15.23
C SER A 22 -42.17 22.25 14.97
N ARG A 23 -42.26 23.59 15.03
CA ARG A 23 -41.14 24.53 14.79
C ARG A 23 -40.04 24.44 15.85
N LEU A 24 -40.41 24.31 17.14
CA LEU A 24 -39.44 24.09 18.22
C LEU A 24 -38.75 22.73 18.08
N ARG A 25 -39.50 21.69 17.69
CA ARG A 25 -38.96 20.36 17.43
C ARG A 25 -37.94 20.38 16.29
N TYR A 26 -38.21 21.06 15.18
CA TYR A 26 -37.26 21.19 14.08
C TYR A 26 -36.00 21.96 14.48
N PHE A 27 -36.13 23.04 15.25
CA PHE A 27 -34.98 23.80 15.73
C PHE A 27 -34.09 22.98 16.69
N ARG A 28 -34.70 22.23 17.61
CA ARG A 28 -33.97 21.30 18.48
C ARG A 28 -33.29 20.17 17.70
N ASN A 29 -33.98 19.59 16.72
CA ASN A 29 -33.41 18.55 15.86
C ASN A 29 -32.25 19.09 15.01
N TYR A 30 -32.34 20.34 14.53
CA TYR A 30 -31.26 20.97 13.78
C TYR A 30 -29.99 21.12 14.62
N ASN A 31 -30.08 21.74 15.80
CA ASN A 31 -28.91 21.92 16.67
C ASN A 31 -28.31 20.58 17.09
N ALA A 32 -29.15 19.59 17.42
CA ALA A 32 -28.70 18.24 17.75
C ALA A 32 -27.93 17.58 16.59
N ASN A 33 -28.38 17.77 15.35
CA ASN A 33 -27.70 17.23 14.17
C ASN A 33 -26.33 17.88 13.95
N ILE A 34 -26.21 19.20 14.15
CA ILE A 34 -24.92 19.91 14.03
C ILE A 34 -23.93 19.47 15.10
N GLU A 35 -24.36 19.36 16.36
CA GLU A 35 -23.50 18.86 17.45
C GLU A 35 -23.08 17.40 17.22
N SER A 36 -24.00 16.56 16.72
CA SER A 36 -23.66 15.18 16.34
C SER A 36 -22.66 15.13 15.18
N LEU A 37 -22.79 16.03 14.20
CA LEU A 37 -21.86 16.14 13.08
C LEU A 37 -20.45 16.53 13.58
N LYS A 38 -20.35 17.55 14.44
CA LYS A 38 -19.09 17.97 15.07
C LYS A 38 -18.44 16.81 15.82
N ALA A 39 -19.21 16.09 16.63
CA ALA A 39 -18.70 14.98 17.43
C ALA A 39 -18.20 13.80 16.59
N GLU A 40 -18.94 13.40 15.55
CA GLU A 40 -18.50 12.31 14.65
C GLU A 40 -17.33 12.72 13.76
N MET A 41 -17.26 14.00 13.36
CA MET A 41 -16.14 14.54 12.60
C MET A 41 -14.82 14.47 13.37
N GLU A 42 -14.82 14.81 14.66
CA GLU A 42 -13.63 14.67 15.51
C GLU A 42 -13.20 13.20 15.64
N LYS A 43 -14.14 12.27 15.80
CA LYS A 43 -13.82 10.82 15.81
C LYS A 43 -13.21 10.35 14.48
N LEU A 44 -13.69 10.86 13.35
CA LEU A 44 -13.12 10.54 12.05
C LEU A 44 -11.71 11.14 11.89
N ARG A 45 -11.46 12.34 12.41
CA ARG A 45 -10.10 12.94 12.45
C ARG A 45 -9.13 12.10 13.26
N ASP A 46 -9.55 11.59 14.42
CA ASP A 46 -8.72 10.68 15.23
C ASP A 46 -8.36 9.40 14.46
N GLU A 47 -9.35 8.78 13.79
CA GLU A 47 -9.11 7.60 12.96
C GLU A 47 -8.25 7.89 11.72
N SER A 48 -8.43 9.05 11.08
CA SER A 48 -7.58 9.50 9.99
C SER A 48 -6.13 9.66 10.45
N THR A 49 -5.91 10.32 11.59
CA THR A 49 -4.59 10.50 12.20
C THR A 49 -3.95 9.14 12.50
N ARG A 50 -4.73 8.20 13.06
CA ARG A 50 -4.27 6.83 13.34
C ARG A 50 -3.82 6.10 12.09
N ILE A 51 -4.62 6.15 11.02
CA ILE A 51 -4.30 5.49 9.74
C ILE A 51 -3.11 6.17 9.07
N GLN A 52 -3.05 7.50 9.03
CA GLN A 52 -1.93 8.25 8.47
C GLN A 52 -0.61 7.93 9.19
N ARG A 53 -0.61 7.79 10.52
CA ARG A 53 0.56 7.33 11.28
C ARG A 53 1.00 5.93 10.83
N ARG A 54 0.08 4.97 10.71
CA ARG A 54 0.39 3.61 10.24
C ARG A 54 0.93 3.64 8.80
N VAL A 55 0.39 4.50 7.93
CA VAL A 55 0.87 4.71 6.56
C VAL A 55 2.30 5.23 6.56
N SER A 56 2.63 6.20 7.40
CA SER A 56 3.99 6.73 7.54
C SER A 56 4.96 5.66 8.06
N GLU A 57 4.56 4.84 9.03
CA GLU A 57 5.35 3.71 9.53
C GLU A 57 5.60 2.66 8.45
N ALA A 58 4.57 2.32 7.66
CA ALA A 58 4.70 1.38 6.55
C ALA A 58 5.64 1.90 5.46
N LYS A 59 5.52 3.18 5.07
CA LYS A 59 6.45 3.83 4.14
C LYS A 59 7.88 3.86 4.66
N ALA A 60 8.09 4.13 5.95
CA ALA A 60 9.41 4.10 6.58
C ALA A 60 10.04 2.69 6.55
N LYS A 61 9.21 1.64 6.55
CA LYS A 61 9.64 0.24 6.36
C LYS A 61 9.84 -0.15 4.89
N GLY A 62 9.60 0.78 3.95
CA GLY A 62 9.66 0.51 2.52
C GLY A 62 8.50 -0.32 1.99
N GLU A 63 7.37 -0.37 2.70
CA GLU A 63 6.16 -1.09 2.26
C GLU A 63 5.29 -0.21 1.36
N GLU A 64 4.53 -0.85 0.47
CA GLU A 64 3.56 -0.17 -0.39
C GLU A 64 2.19 -0.18 0.28
N ILE A 65 1.46 0.93 0.15
CA ILE A 65 0.15 1.12 0.78
C ILE A 65 -0.94 0.52 -0.10
N GLU A 66 -1.85 -0.20 0.53
CA GLU A 66 -3.03 -0.77 -0.11
C GLU A 66 -3.87 0.32 -0.80
N GLU A 67 -4.30 0.04 -2.03
CA GLU A 67 -5.03 1.01 -2.86
C GLU A 67 -6.34 1.47 -2.21
N LYS A 68 -7.04 0.56 -1.52
CA LYS A 68 -8.24 0.88 -0.74
C LYS A 68 -7.97 1.93 0.35
N VAL A 69 -6.80 1.88 0.98
CA VAL A 69 -6.40 2.81 2.04
C VAL A 69 -6.04 4.16 1.44
N LYS A 70 -5.30 4.19 0.31
CA LYS A 70 -5.02 5.44 -0.43
C LYS A 70 -6.32 6.18 -0.79
N LYS A 71 -7.27 5.46 -1.39
CA LYS A 71 -8.59 6.01 -1.75
C LYS A 71 -9.39 6.45 -0.54
N TRP A 72 -9.30 5.74 0.57
CA TRP A 72 -9.95 6.12 1.82
C TRP A 72 -9.40 7.44 2.36
N VAL A 73 -8.07 7.59 2.46
CA VAL A 73 -7.43 8.83 2.96
C VAL A 73 -7.89 10.04 2.14
N VAL A 74 -7.86 9.95 0.80
CA VAL A 74 -8.30 11.05 -0.08
C VAL A 74 -9.78 11.41 0.13
N ARG A 75 -10.66 10.40 0.27
CA ARG A 75 -12.08 10.63 0.54
C ARG A 75 -12.30 11.28 1.91
N THR A 76 -11.57 10.83 2.92
CA THR A 76 -11.64 11.34 4.30
C THR A 76 -11.20 12.80 4.37
N ASP A 77 -10.08 13.16 3.74
CA ASP A 77 -9.59 14.55 3.73
C ASP A 77 -10.63 15.48 3.09
N LYS A 78 -11.23 15.06 1.96
CA LYS A 78 -12.29 15.82 1.29
C LYS A 78 -13.52 16.05 2.18
N ILE A 79 -14.03 15.00 2.83
CA ILE A 79 -15.23 15.11 3.68
C ILE A 79 -14.94 15.93 4.94
N ILE A 80 -13.74 15.80 5.52
CA ILE A 80 -13.33 16.65 6.65
C ILE A 80 -13.29 18.12 6.23
N ASP A 81 -12.76 18.45 5.04
CA ASP A 81 -12.73 19.82 4.54
C ASP A 81 -14.14 20.38 4.24
N GLU A 82 -15.03 19.58 3.65
CA GLU A 82 -16.41 19.95 3.37
C GLU A 82 -17.22 20.18 4.65
N ALA A 83 -17.07 19.29 5.64
CA ALA A 83 -17.70 19.41 6.95
C ALA A 83 -17.15 20.61 7.75
N ALA A 84 -15.84 20.85 7.71
CA ALA A 84 -15.22 22.01 8.36
C ALA A 84 -15.78 23.33 7.84
N LYS A 85 -15.85 23.49 6.51
CA LYS A 85 -16.43 24.68 5.86
C LYS A 85 -17.90 24.86 6.25
N PHE A 86 -18.66 23.76 6.22
CA PHE A 86 -20.07 23.80 6.61
C PHE A 86 -20.27 24.25 8.07
N ILE A 87 -19.43 23.76 9.00
CA ILE A 87 -19.46 24.18 10.41
C ILE A 87 -19.09 25.65 10.58
N GLU A 88 -18.08 26.15 9.86
CA GLU A 88 -17.67 27.55 9.90
C GLU A 88 -18.76 28.50 9.37
N ASP A 89 -19.38 28.13 8.25
CA ASP A 89 -20.54 28.84 7.68
C ASP A 89 -21.75 28.84 8.64
N GLU A 90 -21.91 27.79 9.44
CA GLU A 90 -22.97 27.71 10.45
C GLU A 90 -22.71 28.69 11.59
N GLU A 91 -21.51 28.66 12.17
CA GLU A 91 -21.16 29.51 13.32
C GLU A 91 -21.24 31.00 12.98
N THR A 92 -20.90 31.37 11.75
CA THR A 92 -21.04 32.75 11.25
C THR A 92 -22.50 33.16 11.07
N ASN A 93 -23.35 32.27 10.55
CA ASN A 93 -24.79 32.53 10.40
C ASN A 93 -25.55 32.56 11.73
N ASN A 94 -25.15 31.72 12.69
CA ASN A 94 -25.75 31.71 14.03
C ASN A 94 -25.44 33.02 14.78
N LYS A 95 -24.20 33.54 14.67
CA LYS A 95 -23.82 34.88 15.16
C LYS A 95 -24.65 36.00 14.51
N ARG A 96 -25.05 35.89 13.24
CA ARG A 96 -25.96 36.85 12.57
C ARG A 96 -27.40 36.76 13.10
N CYS A 97 -27.88 35.56 13.43
CA CYS A 97 -29.20 35.36 14.01
C CYS A 97 -29.31 36.00 15.41
N LEU A 98 -28.25 35.93 16.22
CA LEU A 98 -28.16 36.67 17.50
C LEU A 98 -28.17 38.21 17.33
N LYS A 99 -27.90 38.71 16.12
CA LYS A 99 -28.03 40.14 15.74
C LYS A 99 -29.40 40.49 15.15
N GLY A 100 -30.39 39.59 15.26
CA GLY A 100 -31.76 39.81 14.74
C GLY A 100 -31.97 39.43 13.27
N LEU A 101 -30.95 38.90 12.59
CA LEU A 101 -30.98 38.49 11.18
C LEU A 101 -30.96 36.96 11.08
N CYS A 102 -32.03 36.31 11.52
CA CYS A 102 -32.12 34.84 11.48
C CYS A 102 -32.47 34.33 10.07
N PRO A 103 -31.79 33.29 9.57
CA PRO A 103 -32.15 32.64 8.31
C PRO A 103 -33.58 32.12 8.33
N ASP A 104 -34.26 32.16 7.18
CA ASP A 104 -35.61 31.63 7.02
C ASP A 104 -35.67 30.09 7.27
N PHE A 105 -36.84 29.59 7.66
CA PHE A 105 -37.09 28.18 7.98
C PHE A 105 -36.65 27.19 6.88
N LYS A 106 -36.85 27.55 5.60
CA LYS A 106 -36.45 26.77 4.42
C LYS A 106 -34.94 26.57 4.37
N THR A 107 -34.17 27.62 4.67
CA THR A 107 -32.71 27.56 4.75
C THR A 107 -32.25 26.64 5.87
N ARG A 108 -32.85 26.73 7.06
CA ARG A 108 -32.53 25.82 8.18
C ARG A 108 -32.86 24.36 7.88
N TYR A 109 -33.96 24.10 7.19
CA TYR A 109 -34.31 22.76 6.74
C TYR A 109 -33.27 22.19 5.76
N GLN A 110 -32.84 22.98 4.78
CA GLN A 110 -31.79 22.58 3.83
C GLN A 110 -30.45 22.31 4.54
N LEU A 111 -30.05 23.17 5.48
CA LEU A 111 -28.84 22.98 6.29
C LEU A 111 -28.93 21.71 7.15
N SER A 112 -30.09 21.43 7.76
CA SER A 112 -30.32 20.19 8.52
C SER A 112 -30.15 18.94 7.66
N LYS A 113 -30.72 18.97 6.44
CA LYS A 113 -30.59 17.87 5.48
C LYS A 113 -29.15 17.68 5.01
N LYS A 114 -28.42 18.77 4.76
CA LYS A 114 -27.00 18.70 4.43
C LYS A 114 -26.18 18.10 5.58
N ALA A 115 -26.40 18.54 6.82
CA ALA A 115 -25.73 17.98 7.99
C ALA A 115 -26.00 16.47 8.14
N GLU A 116 -27.23 16.03 7.91
CA GLU A 116 -27.61 14.61 7.94
C GLU A 116 -26.87 13.80 6.86
N THR A 117 -26.71 14.34 5.65
CA THR A 117 -25.96 13.68 4.57
C THR A 117 -24.46 13.59 4.86
N GLU A 118 -23.86 14.66 5.38
CA GLU A 118 -22.43 14.67 5.75
C GLU A 118 -22.17 13.70 6.91
N LEU A 119 -23.04 13.71 7.92
CA LEU A 119 -22.96 12.80 9.07
C LEU A 119 -22.96 11.34 8.61
N LYS A 120 -23.85 10.99 7.68
CA LYS A 120 -23.91 9.64 7.13
C LYS A 120 -22.60 9.24 6.45
N ALA A 121 -22.04 10.14 5.63
CA ALA A 121 -20.76 9.89 4.95
C ALA A 121 -19.59 9.73 5.94
N ILE A 122 -19.55 10.53 7.00
CA ILE A 122 -18.55 10.45 8.07
C ILE A 122 -18.63 9.10 8.79
N VAL A 123 -19.84 8.66 9.15
CA VAL A 123 -20.05 7.37 9.82
C VAL A 123 -19.62 6.21 8.91
N GLU A 124 -19.97 6.25 7.63
CA GLU A 124 -19.55 5.24 6.64
C GLU A 124 -18.02 5.14 6.54
N LEU A 125 -17.31 6.27 6.42
CA LEU A 125 -15.84 6.27 6.38
C LEU A 125 -15.21 5.76 7.68
N ARG A 126 -15.80 6.08 8.83
CA ARG A 126 -15.33 5.60 10.13
C ARG A 126 -15.49 4.08 10.26
N GLU A 127 -16.59 3.53 9.76
CA GLU A 127 -16.77 2.07 9.70
C GLU A 127 -15.78 1.40 8.74
N GLU A 128 -15.49 2.01 7.59
CA GLU A 128 -14.44 1.53 6.67
C GLU A 128 -13.08 1.47 7.37
N ALA A 129 -12.72 2.52 8.12
CA ALA A 129 -11.46 2.60 8.88
C ALA A 129 -11.31 1.45 9.89
N GLY A 130 -12.40 1.07 10.55
CA GLY A 130 -12.44 -0.05 11.49
C GLY A 130 -12.19 -1.41 10.85
N ARG A 131 -12.34 -1.54 9.54
CA ARG A 131 -12.17 -2.79 8.78
C ARG A 131 -10.76 -2.95 8.19
N PHE A 132 -9.86 -1.98 8.38
CA PHE A 132 -8.48 -2.07 7.90
C PHE A 132 -7.59 -2.86 8.86
N ASP A 133 -7.67 -4.19 8.72
CA ASP A 133 -6.75 -5.16 9.30
C ASP A 133 -5.31 -4.94 8.82
N ARG A 134 -5.11 -4.95 7.50
CA ARG A 134 -3.83 -4.73 6.83
C ARG A 134 -3.94 -3.51 5.91
N ILE A 135 -3.01 -2.57 6.10
CA ILE A 135 -2.98 -1.31 5.35
C ILE A 135 -1.87 -1.23 4.30
N SER A 136 -0.92 -2.16 4.37
CA SER A 136 0.29 -2.16 3.56
C SER A 136 0.75 -3.59 3.29
N TYR A 137 1.52 -3.74 2.21
CA TYR A 137 2.17 -4.98 1.85
C TYR A 137 3.65 -4.73 1.57
N ARG A 138 4.47 -5.72 1.93
CA ARG A 138 5.90 -5.67 1.64
C ARG A 138 6.09 -5.75 0.14
N THR A 139 6.81 -4.79 -0.40
CA THR A 139 7.33 -4.84 -1.77
C THR A 139 8.75 -5.38 -1.75
N PHE A 140 9.16 -5.94 -2.87
CA PHE A 140 10.52 -6.39 -3.09
C PHE A 140 11.38 -5.15 -3.40
N PRO A 141 12.37 -4.81 -2.56
CA PRO A 141 13.27 -3.73 -2.87
C PRO A 141 13.94 -4.00 -4.21
N GLU A 142 14.01 -2.99 -5.06
CA GLU A 142 14.72 -3.10 -6.33
C GLU A 142 16.21 -3.32 -6.05
N GLU A 143 16.75 -4.46 -6.49
CA GLU A 143 18.15 -4.79 -6.20
C GLU A 143 19.11 -3.85 -6.97
N ILE A 144 20.03 -3.21 -6.24
CA ILE A 144 20.95 -2.20 -6.80
C ILE A 144 21.81 -2.75 -7.94
N TRP A 145 22.18 -4.02 -7.89
CA TRP A 145 23.04 -4.64 -8.91
C TRP A 145 22.33 -4.86 -10.25
N LEU A 146 20.99 -4.79 -10.29
CA LEU A 146 20.21 -4.80 -11.53
C LEU A 146 20.11 -3.41 -12.16
N LYS A 147 20.62 -2.36 -11.51
CA LYS A 147 20.68 -1.03 -12.11
C LYS A 147 21.84 -0.94 -13.11
N PRO A 148 21.70 -0.17 -14.21
CA PRO A 148 22.77 0.03 -15.17
C PRO A 148 24.05 0.50 -14.48
N HIS A 149 25.10 -0.32 -14.55
CA HIS A 149 26.39 0.03 -13.96
C HIS A 149 27.20 0.81 -14.99
N LYS A 150 27.62 2.04 -14.66
CA LYS A 150 28.45 2.88 -15.56
C LYS A 150 29.80 2.24 -15.95
N GLY A 151 30.21 1.16 -15.29
CA GLY A 151 31.47 0.45 -15.54
C GLY A 151 31.38 -0.82 -16.39
N TYR A 152 30.21 -1.18 -16.95
CA TYR A 152 30.17 -2.28 -17.92
C TYR A 152 30.62 -1.78 -19.30
N GLU A 153 31.83 -2.16 -19.69
CA GLU A 153 32.33 -1.94 -21.04
C GLU A 153 31.94 -3.11 -21.95
N SER A 154 31.14 -2.81 -22.97
CA SER A 154 30.68 -3.77 -23.96
C SER A 154 31.78 -4.08 -24.98
N PHE A 155 32.56 -5.11 -24.73
CA PHE A 155 33.47 -5.69 -25.73
C PHE A 155 32.74 -6.73 -26.59
N GLU A 156 33.08 -6.81 -27.88
CA GLU A 156 32.44 -7.76 -28.82
C GLU A 156 32.53 -9.22 -28.35
N SER A 157 33.66 -9.62 -27.76
CA SER A 157 33.86 -10.97 -27.21
C SER A 157 32.96 -11.30 -26.01
N ARG A 158 32.58 -10.29 -25.23
CA ARG A 158 31.64 -10.44 -24.11
C ARG A 158 30.20 -10.43 -24.59
N LEU A 159 29.90 -9.70 -25.67
CA LEU A 159 28.57 -9.65 -26.26
C LEU A 159 28.13 -11.01 -26.84
N SER A 160 29.04 -11.74 -27.48
CA SER A 160 28.73 -13.10 -27.99
C SER A 160 28.42 -14.06 -26.85
N THR A 161 29.23 -14.04 -25.77
CA THR A 161 29.01 -14.88 -24.58
C THR A 161 27.70 -14.50 -23.87
N LEU A 162 27.43 -13.20 -23.72
CA LEU A 162 26.18 -12.70 -23.16
C LEU A 162 24.97 -13.22 -23.94
N LYS A 163 24.98 -13.10 -25.28
CA LYS A 163 23.91 -13.59 -26.15
C LYS A 163 23.75 -15.11 -26.05
N ALA A 164 24.86 -15.85 -25.98
CA ALA A 164 24.82 -17.30 -25.81
C ALA A 164 24.11 -17.68 -24.49
N ILE A 165 24.41 -17.00 -23.39
CA ILE A 165 23.74 -17.21 -22.10
C ILE A 165 22.26 -16.82 -22.19
N GLN A 166 21.92 -15.68 -22.82
CA GLN A 166 20.52 -15.27 -23.00
C GLN A 166 19.70 -16.27 -23.83
N ASN A 167 20.29 -16.81 -24.89
CA ASN A 167 19.64 -17.83 -25.72
C ASN A 167 19.43 -19.12 -24.93
N ALA A 168 20.44 -19.57 -24.16
CA ALA A 168 20.31 -20.73 -23.29
C ALA A 168 19.25 -20.54 -22.21
N LEU A 169 19.15 -19.34 -21.62
CA LEU A 169 18.09 -18.99 -20.66
C LEU A 169 16.69 -18.96 -21.27
N SER A 170 16.58 -18.81 -22.59
CA SER A 170 15.30 -18.81 -23.31
C SER A 170 14.86 -20.22 -23.75
N ASP A 171 15.75 -21.21 -23.66
CA ASP A 171 15.46 -22.61 -23.98
C ASP A 171 14.82 -23.32 -22.78
N LEU A 172 13.59 -23.80 -22.95
CA LEU A 172 12.83 -24.49 -21.91
C LEU A 172 13.45 -25.83 -21.49
N ASN A 173 14.38 -26.38 -22.27
CA ASN A 173 15.09 -27.62 -21.95
C ASN A 173 16.34 -27.40 -21.11
N VAL A 174 16.75 -26.14 -20.91
CA VAL A 174 17.94 -25.78 -20.12
C VAL A 174 17.50 -25.29 -18.74
N SER A 175 17.87 -26.05 -17.71
CA SER A 175 17.57 -25.71 -16.31
C SER A 175 18.76 -25.11 -15.56
N ILE A 176 19.99 -25.42 -15.97
CA ILE A 176 21.22 -24.98 -15.30
C ILE A 176 22.25 -24.52 -16.33
N ILE A 177 22.87 -23.36 -16.08
CA ILE A 177 23.96 -22.81 -16.88
C ILE A 177 25.16 -22.57 -15.97
N GLY A 178 26.29 -23.22 -16.28
CA GLY A 178 27.55 -23.00 -15.58
C GLY A 178 28.42 -21.96 -16.30
N VAL A 179 28.85 -20.92 -15.59
CA VAL A 179 29.83 -19.93 -16.09
C VAL A 179 31.13 -20.09 -15.29
N TYR A 180 32.17 -20.62 -15.94
CA TYR A 180 33.45 -20.94 -15.30
C TYR A 180 34.63 -20.27 -16.02
N GLY A 181 35.79 -20.21 -15.35
CA GLY A 181 37.01 -19.61 -15.89
C GLY A 181 37.89 -19.01 -14.79
N MET A 182 39.05 -18.45 -15.17
CA MET A 182 40.01 -17.86 -14.23
C MET A 182 39.40 -16.72 -13.39
N GLY A 183 39.94 -16.49 -12.20
CA GLY A 183 39.58 -15.33 -11.37
C GLY A 183 39.90 -14.01 -12.07
N GLY A 184 39.14 -12.95 -11.78
CA GLY A 184 39.41 -11.60 -12.31
C GLY A 184 38.95 -11.33 -13.75
N ILE A 185 38.49 -12.34 -14.50
CA ILE A 185 38.07 -12.15 -15.91
C ILE A 185 36.69 -11.48 -16.09
N GLY A 186 35.99 -11.16 -14.99
CA GLY A 186 34.69 -10.48 -15.04
C GLY A 186 33.45 -11.38 -15.18
N LYS A 187 33.52 -12.67 -14.80
CA LYS A 187 32.38 -13.61 -14.85
C LYS A 187 31.14 -13.08 -14.11
N THR A 188 31.33 -12.66 -12.85
CA THR A 188 30.27 -12.06 -12.04
C THR A 188 29.65 -10.85 -12.72
N THR A 189 30.48 -10.00 -13.34
CA THR A 189 29.99 -8.82 -14.09
C THR A 189 29.16 -9.22 -15.30
N LEU A 190 29.59 -10.24 -16.06
CA LEU A 190 28.85 -10.78 -17.20
C LEU A 190 27.48 -11.34 -16.78
N VAL A 191 27.44 -12.16 -15.73
CA VAL A 191 26.20 -12.77 -15.23
C VAL A 191 25.24 -11.71 -14.71
N LYS A 192 25.74 -10.69 -13.98
CA LYS A 192 24.92 -9.56 -13.53
C LYS A 192 24.30 -8.80 -14.70
N GLU A 193 25.07 -8.56 -15.76
CA GLU A 193 24.58 -7.89 -16.97
C GLU A 193 23.54 -8.71 -17.75
N VAL A 194 23.72 -10.04 -17.84
CA VAL A 194 22.70 -10.94 -18.39
C VAL A 194 21.42 -10.86 -17.58
N ALA A 195 21.52 -11.04 -16.26
CA ALA A 195 20.40 -11.02 -15.33
C ALA A 195 19.62 -9.68 -15.36
N ARG A 196 20.32 -8.56 -15.53
CA ARG A 196 19.71 -7.25 -15.79
C ARG A 196 18.88 -7.26 -17.08
N LYS A 197 19.49 -7.64 -18.20
CA LYS A 197 18.81 -7.63 -19.51
C LYS A 197 17.60 -8.55 -19.54
N VAL A 198 17.70 -9.77 -19.02
CA VAL A 198 16.55 -10.70 -19.02
C VAL A 198 15.39 -10.22 -18.14
N LYS A 199 15.68 -9.39 -17.12
CA LYS A 199 14.65 -8.70 -16.32
C LYS A 199 14.02 -7.54 -17.08
N GLU A 200 14.82 -6.72 -17.76
CA GLU A 200 14.33 -5.62 -18.62
C GLU A 200 13.47 -6.13 -19.78
N ASP A 201 13.91 -7.21 -20.42
CA ASP A 201 13.20 -7.91 -21.50
C ASP A 201 11.98 -8.71 -21.00
N LYS A 202 11.75 -8.74 -19.68
CA LYS A 202 10.66 -9.48 -19.01
C LYS A 202 10.62 -10.97 -19.38
N LEU A 203 11.79 -11.57 -19.61
CA LEU A 203 11.91 -13.01 -19.85
C LEU A 203 11.64 -13.80 -18.57
N PHE A 204 12.01 -13.23 -17.42
CA PHE A 204 11.73 -13.77 -16.09
C PHE A 204 10.92 -12.77 -15.26
N ASP A 205 9.94 -13.28 -14.53
CA ASP A 205 9.12 -12.49 -13.60
C ASP A 205 9.94 -12.10 -12.37
N GLN A 206 10.86 -12.99 -11.95
CA GLN A 206 11.76 -12.77 -10.83
C GLN A 206 13.20 -13.16 -11.15
N VAL A 207 14.14 -12.39 -10.63
CA VAL A 207 15.57 -12.68 -10.68
C VAL A 207 16.12 -12.56 -9.26
N VAL A 208 16.70 -13.64 -8.76
CA VAL A 208 17.23 -13.78 -7.40
C VAL A 208 18.73 -14.02 -7.49
N PHE A 209 19.50 -13.32 -6.66
CA PHE A 209 20.95 -13.50 -6.56
C PHE A 209 21.34 -13.97 -5.16
N SER A 210 22.25 -14.91 -5.02
CA SER A 210 22.88 -15.24 -3.74
C SER A 210 24.36 -15.52 -3.97
N GLU A 211 25.21 -14.93 -3.11
CA GLU A 211 26.64 -15.18 -3.14
C GLU A 211 26.96 -16.42 -2.32
N VAL A 212 27.64 -17.38 -2.92
CA VAL A 212 28.08 -18.60 -2.26
C VAL A 212 29.48 -18.37 -1.70
N SER A 213 29.64 -18.54 -0.40
CA SER A 213 30.95 -18.52 0.25
C SER A 213 31.79 -19.73 -0.15
N GLN A 214 33.13 -19.59 -0.10
CA GLN A 214 34.06 -20.70 -0.35
C GLN A 214 33.77 -21.96 0.49
N ASN A 215 33.25 -21.76 1.70
CA ASN A 215 32.61 -22.79 2.50
C ASN A 215 31.10 -22.53 2.49
N PRO A 216 30.31 -23.21 1.63
CA PRO A 216 28.90 -22.90 1.47
C PRO A 216 28.14 -23.08 2.78
N ASN A 217 27.36 -22.05 3.16
CA ASN A 217 26.44 -22.13 4.28
C ASN A 217 25.01 -22.13 3.75
N ILE A 218 24.37 -23.30 3.77
CA ILE A 218 23.03 -23.50 3.21
C ILE A 218 22.00 -22.57 3.87
N LYS A 219 22.09 -22.32 5.19
CA LYS A 219 21.16 -21.41 5.88
C LYS A 219 21.22 -19.98 5.34
N ILE A 220 22.42 -19.51 5.01
CA ILE A 220 22.64 -18.16 4.46
C ILE A 220 22.04 -18.09 3.06
N ILE A 221 22.38 -19.05 2.19
CA ILE A 221 21.84 -19.11 0.81
C ILE A 221 20.31 -19.17 0.83
N GLN A 222 19.74 -20.04 1.67
CA GLN A 222 18.30 -20.12 1.87
C GLN A 222 17.71 -18.79 2.37
N GLY A 223 18.42 -18.09 3.26
CA GLY A 223 18.00 -16.80 3.80
C GLY A 223 17.92 -15.73 2.72
N ASP A 224 18.98 -15.60 1.91
CA ASP A 224 19.07 -14.65 0.81
C ASP A 224 17.94 -14.86 -0.20
N ILE A 225 17.74 -16.12 -0.62
CA ILE A 225 16.70 -16.48 -1.59
C ILE A 225 15.31 -16.26 -0.98
N ALA A 226 15.09 -16.69 0.27
CA ALA A 226 13.80 -16.56 0.96
C ALA A 226 13.38 -15.10 1.12
N GLU A 227 14.31 -14.23 1.52
CA GLU A 227 14.05 -12.80 1.67
C GLU A 227 13.61 -12.18 0.35
N LYS A 228 14.31 -12.49 -0.74
CA LYS A 228 14.02 -12.01 -2.10
C LYS A 228 12.69 -12.53 -2.65
N LEU A 229 12.25 -13.69 -2.18
CA LEU A 229 10.93 -14.27 -2.51
C LEU A 229 9.81 -13.87 -1.54
N GLY A 230 10.14 -13.11 -0.49
CA GLY A 230 9.18 -12.52 0.44
C GLY A 230 8.74 -13.50 1.52
N LEU A 231 9.49 -14.57 1.70
CA LEU A 231 9.29 -15.52 2.77
C LEU A 231 9.83 -14.94 4.07
N VAL A 232 8.99 -14.96 5.10
CA VAL A 232 9.43 -14.61 6.45
C VAL A 232 10.32 -15.75 6.96
N SER A 233 11.58 -15.44 7.22
CA SER A 233 12.58 -16.38 7.75
C SER A 233 12.29 -16.69 9.23
N CYS A 234 11.28 -17.53 9.50
CA CYS A 234 10.88 -17.92 10.85
C CYS A 234 11.53 -19.24 11.31
N GLU A 235 12.08 -20.02 10.38
CA GLU A 235 12.43 -21.41 10.61
C GLU A 235 13.93 -21.56 10.90
N LYS A 236 14.22 -22.18 12.05
CA LYS A 236 15.59 -22.48 12.51
C LYS A 236 16.19 -23.73 11.85
N VAL A 237 15.33 -24.61 11.32
CA VAL A 237 15.70 -25.93 10.78
C VAL A 237 15.85 -25.85 9.26
N GLU A 238 17.00 -26.30 8.74
CA GLU A 238 17.37 -26.19 7.32
C GLU A 238 16.42 -26.91 6.38
N THR A 239 15.98 -28.13 6.74
CA THR A 239 15.06 -28.92 5.91
C THR A 239 13.69 -28.26 5.77
N ARG A 240 13.20 -27.61 6.82
CA ARG A 240 11.92 -26.87 6.75
C ARG A 240 12.05 -25.64 5.85
N ARG A 241 13.17 -24.91 5.97
CA ARG A 241 13.49 -23.77 5.09
C ARG A 241 13.56 -24.21 3.63
N ALA A 242 14.21 -25.34 3.35
CA ALA A 242 14.30 -25.93 2.00
C ALA A 242 12.92 -26.26 1.44
N ASN A 243 12.09 -27.00 2.18
CA ASN A 243 10.73 -27.36 1.75
C ASN A 243 9.87 -26.12 1.46
N ARG A 244 9.99 -25.08 2.29
CA ARG A 244 9.24 -23.85 2.10
C ARG A 244 9.72 -23.04 0.89
N LEU A 245 11.04 -23.03 0.64
CA LEU A 245 11.61 -22.46 -0.57
C LEU A 245 11.14 -23.20 -1.81
N TYR A 246 11.19 -24.53 -1.78
CA TYR A 246 10.72 -25.38 -2.87
C TYR A 246 9.26 -25.10 -3.23
N GLU A 247 8.36 -25.09 -2.24
CA GLU A 247 6.94 -24.74 -2.42
C GLU A 247 6.73 -23.33 -2.97
N ARG A 248 7.55 -22.38 -2.55
CA ARG A 248 7.48 -21.00 -3.01
C ARG A 248 7.96 -20.87 -4.46
N LEU A 249 9.03 -21.58 -4.83
CA LEU A 249 9.63 -21.59 -6.16
C LEU A 249 8.72 -22.28 -7.19
N LYS A 250 8.04 -23.36 -6.82
CA LYS A 250 7.06 -24.04 -7.69
C LYS A 250 5.88 -23.15 -8.11
N ARG A 251 5.57 -22.11 -7.32
CA ARG A 251 4.49 -21.16 -7.61
C ARG A 251 4.93 -20.03 -8.53
N GLU A 252 6.24 -19.83 -8.72
CA GLU A 252 6.77 -18.86 -9.66
C GLU A 252 6.65 -19.40 -11.09
N LYS A 253 6.17 -18.57 -12.01
CA LYS A 253 6.03 -18.96 -13.42
C LYS A 253 7.38 -19.00 -14.12
N LYS A 254 8.15 -17.91 -13.98
CA LYS A 254 9.48 -17.77 -14.57
C LYS A 254 10.42 -17.08 -13.59
N ILE A 255 11.30 -17.86 -12.98
CA ILE A 255 12.30 -17.35 -12.04
C ILE A 255 13.71 -17.74 -12.49
N LEU A 256 14.64 -16.79 -12.38
CA LEU A 256 16.07 -17.01 -12.53
C LEU A 256 16.76 -16.90 -11.17
N ILE A 257 17.47 -17.94 -10.77
CA ILE A 257 18.31 -17.93 -9.56
C ILE A 257 19.77 -17.91 -9.98
N VAL A 258 20.51 -16.90 -9.52
CA VAL A 258 21.95 -16.74 -9.75
C VAL A 258 22.68 -17.07 -8.46
N LEU A 259 23.43 -18.17 -8.47
CA LEU A 259 24.36 -18.55 -7.41
C LEU A 259 25.77 -18.17 -7.84
N ASP A 260 26.32 -17.12 -7.25
CA ASP A 260 27.64 -16.59 -7.62
C ASP A 260 28.75 -17.17 -6.75
N ASN A 261 29.99 -17.14 -7.25
CA ASN A 261 31.19 -17.48 -6.50
C ASN A 261 31.22 -18.94 -5.96
N ILE A 262 30.76 -19.91 -6.74
CA ILE A 262 30.73 -21.33 -6.34
C ILE A 262 32.14 -21.94 -6.41
N TRP A 263 32.71 -22.31 -5.25
CA TRP A 263 34.04 -22.96 -5.15
C TRP A 263 33.99 -24.47 -4.88
N LYS A 264 32.89 -24.95 -4.30
CA LYS A 264 32.67 -26.35 -3.92
C LYS A 264 31.29 -26.77 -4.41
N HIS A 265 31.04 -28.09 -4.43
CA HIS A 265 29.72 -28.61 -4.73
C HIS A 265 28.68 -28.00 -3.78
N VAL A 266 27.57 -27.54 -4.36
CA VAL A 266 26.41 -27.01 -3.65
C VAL A 266 25.22 -27.90 -3.99
N ASP A 267 24.62 -28.51 -2.98
CA ASP A 267 23.44 -29.32 -3.16
C ASP A 267 22.18 -28.44 -3.27
N LEU A 268 21.60 -28.39 -4.47
CA LEU A 268 20.42 -27.61 -4.77
C LEU A 268 19.17 -28.14 -4.05
N GLU A 269 19.09 -29.44 -3.80
CA GLU A 269 17.98 -30.07 -3.07
C GLU A 269 17.98 -29.62 -1.61
N SER A 270 19.14 -29.64 -0.96
CA SER A 270 19.32 -29.10 0.40
C SER A 270 18.98 -27.61 0.52
N ILE A 271 19.13 -26.83 -0.55
CA ILE A 271 18.69 -25.42 -0.58
C ILE A 271 17.17 -25.33 -0.76
N GLY A 272 16.55 -26.30 -1.44
CA GLY A 272 15.15 -26.28 -1.84
C GLY A 272 14.92 -25.71 -3.23
N ILE A 273 15.94 -25.72 -4.10
CA ILE A 273 15.81 -25.29 -5.49
C ILE A 273 15.40 -26.51 -6.33
N PRO A 274 14.23 -26.48 -7.01
CA PRO A 274 13.83 -27.57 -7.88
C PRO A 274 14.76 -27.64 -9.10
N PHE A 275 15.23 -28.84 -9.43
CA PHE A 275 16.01 -29.10 -10.65
C PHE A 275 15.65 -30.47 -11.24
N GLY A 276 15.62 -30.58 -12.58
CA GLY A 276 15.26 -31.83 -13.29
C GLY A 276 13.78 -31.98 -13.63
N ASP A 277 13.38 -33.19 -14.05
CA ASP A 277 12.03 -33.53 -14.56
C ASP A 277 10.92 -33.49 -13.47
N GLU A 278 11.20 -33.04 -12.24
CA GLU A 278 10.17 -32.81 -11.20
C GLU A 278 9.19 -31.68 -11.54
N HIS A 279 9.41 -30.97 -12.65
CA HIS A 279 8.44 -30.07 -13.30
C HIS A 279 7.47 -30.79 -14.24
N LYS A 280 7.56 -32.12 -14.40
CA LYS A 280 6.54 -32.98 -14.99
C LYS A 280 5.99 -33.91 -13.91
N GLY A 281 4.93 -33.47 -13.23
CA GLY A 281 3.99 -34.28 -12.44
C GLY A 281 4.56 -35.46 -11.64
N CYS A 282 4.60 -35.31 -10.32
CA CYS A 282 4.87 -36.36 -9.33
C CYS A 282 4.50 -37.78 -9.81
N LYS A 283 5.44 -38.71 -9.68
CA LYS A 283 5.12 -40.11 -9.40
C LYS A 283 5.71 -40.44 -8.05
N ASP A 284 4.81 -40.60 -7.09
CA ASP A 284 5.08 -41.08 -5.74
C ASP A 284 5.57 -42.53 -5.79
N TYR A 285 6.49 -42.87 -4.87
CA TYR A 285 6.64 -44.21 -4.30
C TYR A 285 6.55 -44.09 -2.78
#